data_AF-X1FVH4-F1
#
_entry.id   AF-X1FVH4-F1
#
_cell.length_a   1.000
_cell.length_b   1.000
_cell.length_c   1.000
_cell.angle_alpha   90.00
_cell.angle_beta   90.00
_cell.angle_gamma   90.00
#
_symmetry.space_group_name_H-M   'P 1'
#
loop_
_entity.id
_entity.type
_entity.pdbx_description
1 polymer ?
#
loop_
_entity_poly.entity_id
_entity_poly.type
_entity_poly.pdbx_seq_one_letter_code
_entity_poly.pdbx_strand_id
1 'polypeptide(L)'
;NCKITKSSLDRGIKLYQVGIDKFLGNCLISRLKDKELANIDELRSVLKPDTGTGPGKWVDLAGLFAPEDIVEKMLADIENGAINTLEQVTQAFKSMYDNYPAYEWSWVASVLEKQLGRTIDEITSDGIIELTTKWKEAVIELDNTLYSDAKKEFVNTAQTGYGIDGDEEVKHQDFEQVRGIFEENDFVCEIKKHITKKTQLGDELINRMKKLR
;
A
#
# COMPACT_ATOMS: atom_id res chain seq x y z
N ASN A 1 15.26 -10.59 27.62
CA ASN A 1 13.80 -10.80 27.50
C ASN A 1 13.08 -9.49 27.26
N CYS A 2 12.82 -9.14 25.99
CA CYS A 2 11.91 -8.03 25.68
C CYS A 2 10.48 -8.50 26.00
N LYS A 3 9.81 -7.86 26.97
CA LYS A 3 8.40 -8.13 27.27
C LYS A 3 7.55 -7.12 26.49
N ILE A 4 6.84 -7.60 25.47
CA ILE A 4 5.88 -6.78 24.74
C ILE A 4 4.58 -6.73 25.55
N THR A 5 4.10 -5.52 25.87
CA THR A 5 2.83 -5.36 26.58
C THR A 5 1.65 -5.69 25.66
N LYS A 6 0.51 -6.07 26.24
CA LYS A 6 -0.73 -6.30 25.47
C LYS A 6 -1.10 -5.08 24.63
N SER A 7 -1.01 -3.87 25.19
CA SER A 7 -1.33 -2.63 24.46
C SER A 7 -0.41 -2.38 23.27
N SER A 8 0.88 -2.73 23.37
CA SER A 8 1.81 -2.64 22.25
C SER A 8 1.52 -3.69 21.17
N LEU A 9 1.11 -4.91 21.55
CA LEU A 9 0.68 -5.96 20.60
C LEU A 9 -0.58 -5.53 19.84
N ASP A 10 -1.61 -5.09 20.56
CA ASP A 10 -2.89 -4.65 19.96
C ASP A 10 -2.66 -3.47 19.00
N ARG A 11 -1.80 -2.52 19.39
CA ARG A 11 -1.39 -1.41 18.51
C ARG A 11 -0.64 -1.92 17.27
N GLY A 12 0.28 -2.86 17.43
CA GLY A 12 1.01 -3.46 16.31
C GLY A 12 0.08 -4.10 15.29
N ILE A 13 -0.87 -4.92 15.76
CA ILE A 13 -1.88 -5.57 14.90
C ILE A 13 -2.66 -4.53 14.10
N LYS A 14 -3.13 -3.45 14.76
CA LYS A 14 -3.85 -2.36 14.09
C LYS A 14 -3.00 -1.71 13.00
N LEU A 15 -1.74 -1.39 13.29
CA LEU A 15 -0.83 -0.75 12.33
C LEU A 15 -0.55 -1.65 11.12
N TYR A 16 -0.36 -2.95 11.34
CA TYR A 16 -0.22 -3.91 10.23
C TYR A 16 -1.49 -3.98 9.38
N GLN A 17 -2.67 -3.99 10.00
CA GLN A 17 -3.94 -4.01 9.28
C GLN A 17 -4.10 -2.77 8.38
N VAL A 18 -3.76 -1.58 8.88
CA VAL A 18 -3.75 -0.34 8.09
C VAL A 18 -2.82 -0.46 6.87
N GLY A 19 -1.63 -1.04 7.05
CA GLY A 19 -0.70 -1.30 5.95
C GLY A 19 -1.28 -2.28 4.90
N ILE A 20 -1.91 -3.36 5.37
CA ILE A 20 -2.56 -4.37 4.52
C ILE A 20 -3.70 -3.75 3.73
N ASP A 21 -4.60 -3.01 4.37
CA ASP A 21 -5.76 -2.39 3.72
C ASP A 21 -5.33 -1.36 2.67
N LYS A 22 -4.29 -0.56 2.97
CA LYS A 22 -3.68 0.36 2.00
C LYS A 22 -3.11 -0.40 0.80
N PHE A 23 -2.37 -1.49 1.03
CA PHE A 23 -1.75 -2.27 -0.04
C PHE A 23 -2.81 -2.91 -0.95
N LEU A 24 -3.74 -3.69 -0.37
CA LEU A 24 -4.80 -4.37 -1.11
C LEU A 24 -5.66 -3.40 -1.91
N GLY A 25 -6.04 -2.27 -1.31
CA GLY A 25 -6.83 -1.27 -2.01
C GLY A 25 -6.07 -0.54 -3.13
N ASN A 26 -4.75 -0.32 -3.00
CA ASN A 26 -3.96 0.23 -4.10
C ASN A 26 -3.94 -0.73 -5.29
N CYS A 27 -3.73 -2.03 -5.04
CA CYS A 27 -3.77 -3.06 -6.09
C CYS A 27 -5.16 -3.13 -6.74
N LEU A 28 -6.23 -3.11 -5.94
CA LEU A 28 -7.61 -3.11 -6.43
C LEU A 28 -7.92 -1.89 -7.30
N ILE A 29 -7.58 -0.69 -6.84
CA ILE A 29 -7.78 0.55 -7.59
C ILE A 29 -6.98 0.52 -8.88
N SER A 30 -5.73 0.03 -8.84
CA SER A 30 -4.89 -0.12 -10.04
C SER A 30 -5.52 -1.09 -11.04
N ARG A 31 -6.06 -2.23 -10.57
CA ARG A 31 -6.73 -3.23 -11.41
C ARG A 31 -7.98 -2.67 -12.09
N LEU A 32 -8.75 -1.85 -11.39
CA LEU A 32 -9.99 -1.24 -11.87
C LEU A 32 -9.79 0.12 -12.55
N LYS A 33 -8.55 0.60 -12.63
CA LYS A 33 -8.21 1.90 -13.21
C LYS A 33 -8.52 1.89 -14.70
N ASP A 34 -9.16 2.96 -15.18
CA ASP A 34 -9.49 3.17 -16.59
C ASP A 34 -10.36 2.05 -17.20
N LYS A 35 -11.06 1.26 -16.35
CA LYS A 35 -12.02 0.22 -16.77
C LYS A 35 -13.44 0.73 -16.65
N GLU A 36 -14.12 0.87 -17.78
CA GLU A 36 -15.58 1.03 -17.78
C GLU A 36 -16.23 -0.33 -17.60
N LEU A 37 -17.15 -0.43 -16.65
CA LEU A 37 -17.85 -1.66 -16.30
C LEU A 37 -19.34 -1.38 -16.46
N ALA A 38 -20.02 -2.17 -17.28
CA ALA A 38 -21.45 -2.04 -17.51
C ALA A 38 -22.28 -2.88 -16.53
N ASN A 39 -21.71 -3.97 -16.01
CA ASN A 39 -22.42 -4.93 -15.14
C ASN A 39 -21.45 -5.66 -14.20
N ILE A 40 -22.02 -6.48 -13.31
CA ILE A 40 -21.27 -7.24 -12.31
C ILE A 40 -20.37 -8.32 -12.93
N ASP A 41 -20.74 -8.88 -14.07
CA ASP A 41 -19.96 -9.96 -14.70
C ASP A 41 -18.68 -9.42 -15.35
N GLU A 42 -18.72 -8.21 -15.90
CA GLU A 42 -17.52 -7.49 -16.35
C GLU A 42 -16.59 -7.15 -15.18
N LEU A 43 -17.14 -6.73 -14.03
CA LEU A 43 -16.34 -6.51 -12.82
C LEU A 43 -15.61 -7.80 -12.43
N ARG A 44 -16.34 -8.92 -12.33
CA ARG A 44 -15.76 -10.22 -11.98
C ARG A 44 -14.71 -10.66 -12.99
N SER A 45 -14.96 -10.45 -14.28
CA SER A 45 -13.99 -10.73 -15.35
C SER A 45 -12.68 -9.96 -15.17
N VAL A 46 -12.75 -8.67 -14.87
CA VAL A 46 -11.55 -7.85 -14.60
C VAL A 46 -10.82 -8.27 -13.33
N LEU A 47 -11.55 -8.73 -12.31
CA LEU A 47 -10.98 -9.16 -11.04
C LEU A 47 -10.34 -10.56 -11.10
N LYS A 48 -10.63 -11.37 -12.14
CA LYS A 48 -10.03 -12.70 -12.27
C LYS A 48 -8.50 -12.62 -12.34
N PRO A 49 -7.78 -13.49 -11.62
CA PRO A 49 -6.34 -13.62 -11.75
C PRO A 49 -5.93 -13.99 -13.18
N ASP A 50 -4.84 -13.38 -13.67
CA ASP A 50 -4.28 -13.69 -15.00
C ASP A 50 -3.51 -15.01 -14.99
N THR A 51 -3.09 -15.47 -13.80
CA THR A 51 -2.28 -16.66 -13.59
C THR A 51 -2.64 -17.36 -12.28
N GLY A 52 -2.47 -18.67 -12.22
CA GLY A 52 -2.58 -19.44 -10.98
C GLY A 52 -1.36 -19.33 -10.05
N THR A 53 -0.29 -18.69 -10.53
CA THR A 53 0.96 -18.45 -9.79
C THR A 53 0.86 -17.21 -8.91
N GLY A 54 1.51 -17.21 -7.75
CA GLY A 54 1.55 -16.07 -6.84
C GLY A 54 0.73 -16.21 -5.55
N PRO A 55 -0.37 -17.00 -5.48
CA PRO A 55 -0.94 -17.36 -4.20
C PRO A 55 0.09 -18.11 -3.34
N GLY A 56 0.15 -17.78 -2.05
CA GLY A 56 1.03 -18.47 -1.10
C GLY A 56 2.22 -17.63 -0.63
N LYS A 57 3.38 -18.27 -0.50
CA LYS A 57 4.58 -17.65 0.06
C LYS A 57 5.39 -16.92 -1.00
N TRP A 58 6.09 -15.89 -0.55
CA TRP A 58 6.96 -15.07 -1.36
C TRP A 58 8.32 -14.98 -0.67
N VAL A 59 9.37 -14.91 -1.48
CA VAL A 59 10.76 -14.83 -1.04
C VAL A 59 11.45 -13.62 -1.66
N ASP A 60 12.43 -13.08 -0.95
CA ASP A 60 13.31 -12.03 -1.47
C ASP A 60 14.63 -12.65 -1.93
N LEU A 61 14.94 -12.47 -3.21
CA LEU A 61 16.20 -12.87 -3.84
C LEU A 61 17.04 -11.63 -4.11
N ALA A 62 17.63 -11.08 -3.05
CA ALA A 62 18.47 -9.88 -3.11
C ALA A 62 17.75 -8.69 -3.78
N GLY A 63 16.50 -8.45 -3.38
CA GLY A 63 15.64 -7.39 -3.91
C GLY A 63 14.70 -7.82 -5.04
N LEU A 64 14.86 -9.02 -5.60
CA LEU A 64 13.83 -9.62 -6.45
C LEU A 64 12.82 -10.34 -5.56
N PHE A 65 11.68 -9.69 -5.33
CA PHE A 65 10.58 -10.27 -4.58
C PHE A 65 9.69 -11.11 -5.51
N ALA A 66 9.61 -12.43 -5.27
CA ALA A 66 8.94 -13.36 -6.16
C ALA A 66 8.21 -14.50 -5.41
N PRO A 67 7.20 -15.12 -6.04
CA PRO A 67 6.55 -16.32 -5.50
C PRO A 67 7.54 -17.47 -5.24
N GLU A 68 7.41 -18.13 -4.08
CA GLU A 68 8.27 -19.24 -3.65
C GLU A 68 8.24 -20.39 -4.68
N ASP A 69 7.08 -20.70 -5.24
CA ASP A 69 6.86 -21.78 -6.21
C ASP A 69 7.64 -21.58 -7.53
N ILE A 70 7.73 -20.34 -8.02
CA ILE A 70 8.49 -20.02 -9.25
C ILE A 70 9.99 -20.07 -9.00
N VAL A 71 10.43 -19.68 -7.81
CA VAL A 71 11.83 -19.79 -7.40
C VAL A 71 12.22 -21.26 -7.26
N GLU A 72 11.40 -22.08 -6.58
CA GLU A 72 11.61 -23.52 -6.46
C GLU A 72 11.65 -24.21 -7.82
N LYS A 73 10.76 -23.82 -8.75
CA LYS A 73 10.79 -24.31 -10.13
C LYS A 73 12.12 -23.97 -10.82
N MET A 74 12.60 -22.73 -10.71
CA MET A 74 13.88 -22.33 -11.31
C MET A 74 15.04 -23.15 -10.72
N LEU A 75 15.04 -23.39 -9.41
CA LEU A 75 16.06 -24.23 -8.75
C LEU A 75 16.01 -25.67 -9.27
N ALA A 76 14.82 -26.26 -9.38
CA ALA A 76 14.64 -27.59 -9.94
C ALA A 76 15.11 -27.67 -11.42
N ASP A 77 14.83 -26.62 -12.21
CA ASP A 77 15.29 -26.50 -13.59
C ASP A 77 16.83 -26.39 -13.69
N ILE A 78 17.51 -25.83 -12.68
CA ILE A 78 18.97 -25.85 -12.58
C ILE A 78 19.47 -27.25 -12.24
N GLU A 79 18.88 -27.88 -11.22
CA GLU A 79 19.28 -29.21 -10.73
C GLU A 79 19.15 -30.30 -11.81
N ASN A 80 18.13 -30.20 -12.66
CA ASN A 80 17.87 -31.15 -13.74
C ASN A 80 18.59 -30.80 -15.07
N GLY A 81 19.28 -29.67 -15.13
CA GLY A 81 20.04 -29.21 -16.30
C GLY A 81 19.22 -28.53 -17.41
N ALA A 82 17.92 -28.26 -17.20
CA ALA A 82 17.10 -27.45 -18.11
C ALA A 82 17.59 -25.99 -18.17
N ILE A 83 18.06 -25.46 -17.05
CA ILE A 83 18.86 -24.24 -16.94
C ILE A 83 20.30 -24.66 -16.68
N ASN A 84 21.17 -24.47 -17.68
CA ASN A 84 22.58 -24.86 -17.60
C ASN A 84 23.55 -23.72 -17.96
N THR A 85 23.04 -22.50 -18.19
CA THR A 85 23.88 -21.30 -18.37
C THR A 85 23.44 -20.14 -17.47
N LEU A 86 24.37 -19.21 -17.22
CA LEU A 86 24.08 -18.00 -16.43
C LEU A 86 23.07 -17.08 -17.13
N GLU A 87 23.06 -17.06 -18.46
CA GLU A 87 22.11 -16.28 -19.26
C GLU A 87 20.68 -16.80 -19.04
N GLN A 88 20.50 -18.12 -18.94
CA GLN A 88 19.19 -18.72 -18.66
C GLN A 88 18.71 -18.41 -17.25
N VAL A 89 19.59 -18.44 -16.24
CA VAL A 89 19.27 -17.99 -14.88
C VAL A 89 18.84 -16.51 -14.88
N THR A 90 19.61 -15.66 -15.59
CA THR A 90 19.29 -14.23 -15.72
C THR A 90 17.93 -14.02 -16.38
N GLN A 91 17.60 -14.81 -17.40
CA GLN A 91 16.31 -14.76 -18.08
C GLN A 91 15.16 -15.23 -17.18
N ALA A 92 15.39 -16.22 -16.30
CA ALA A 92 14.40 -16.63 -15.31
C ALA A 92 14.10 -15.51 -14.31
N PHE A 93 15.12 -14.84 -13.77
CA PHE A 93 14.93 -13.65 -12.92
C PHE A 93 14.19 -12.53 -13.64
N LYS A 94 14.56 -12.24 -14.88
CA LYS A 94 13.87 -11.24 -15.69
C LYS A 94 12.40 -11.60 -15.91
N SER A 95 12.11 -12.87 -16.19
CA SER A 95 10.74 -13.36 -16.30
C SER A 95 9.96 -13.17 -15.01
N MET A 96 10.54 -13.45 -13.84
CA MET A 96 9.89 -13.22 -12.55
C MET A 96 9.56 -11.74 -12.35
N TYR A 97 10.51 -10.84 -12.65
CA TYR A 97 10.33 -9.40 -12.56
C TYR A 97 9.23 -8.90 -13.51
N ASP A 98 9.28 -9.30 -14.79
CA ASP A 98 8.34 -8.86 -15.82
C ASP A 98 6.90 -9.33 -15.52
N ASN A 99 6.74 -10.49 -14.86
CA ASN A 99 5.44 -11.05 -14.48
C ASN A 99 4.97 -10.66 -13.07
N TYR A 100 5.75 -9.85 -12.32
CA TYR A 100 5.41 -9.42 -10.97
C TYR A 100 3.97 -8.89 -10.84
N PRO A 101 3.47 -8.01 -11.74
CA PRO A 101 2.10 -7.49 -11.60
C PRO A 101 1.02 -8.58 -11.66
N ALA A 102 1.23 -9.63 -12.46
CA ALA A 102 0.30 -10.75 -12.56
C ALA A 102 0.33 -11.58 -11.27
N TYR A 103 1.52 -11.88 -10.75
CA TYR A 103 1.68 -12.62 -9.49
C TYR A 103 1.13 -11.84 -8.29
N GLU A 104 1.39 -10.54 -8.23
CA GLU A 104 0.87 -9.64 -7.20
C GLU A 104 -0.66 -9.67 -7.21
N TRP A 105 -1.28 -9.53 -8.39
CA TRP A 105 -2.73 -9.57 -8.47
C TRP A 105 -3.32 -10.92 -8.06
N SER A 106 -2.71 -12.03 -8.48
CA SER A 106 -3.13 -13.38 -8.06
C SER A 106 -3.06 -13.55 -6.53
N TRP A 107 -2.00 -13.02 -5.89
CA TRP A 107 -1.91 -13.01 -4.44
C TRP A 107 -3.00 -12.14 -3.80
N VAL A 108 -3.17 -10.90 -4.29
CA VAL A 108 -4.18 -9.95 -3.79
C VAL A 108 -5.57 -10.55 -3.88
N ALA A 109 -5.96 -11.11 -5.04
CA ALA A 109 -7.24 -11.77 -5.24
C ALA A 109 -7.48 -12.86 -4.18
N SER A 110 -6.48 -13.72 -3.93
CA SER A 110 -6.59 -14.77 -2.91
C SER A 110 -6.78 -14.24 -1.49
N VAL A 111 -6.24 -13.06 -1.18
CA VAL A 111 -6.39 -12.39 0.11
C VAL A 111 -7.77 -11.73 0.22
N LEU A 112 -8.24 -11.08 -0.86
CA LEU A 112 -9.57 -10.49 -0.91
C LEU A 112 -10.66 -11.54 -0.73
N GLU A 113 -10.53 -12.71 -1.37
CA GLU A 113 -11.48 -13.82 -1.20
C GLU A 113 -11.56 -14.27 0.26
N LYS A 114 -10.42 -14.37 0.95
CA LYS A 114 -10.36 -14.72 2.38
C LYS A 114 -10.99 -13.64 3.26
N GLN A 115 -10.75 -12.36 2.97
CA GLN A 115 -11.30 -11.25 3.76
C GLN A 115 -12.82 -11.11 3.60
N LEU A 116 -13.34 -11.34 2.39
CA LEU A 116 -14.77 -11.27 2.09
C LEU A 116 -15.52 -12.57 2.37
N GLY A 117 -14.80 -13.68 2.56
CA GLY A 117 -15.36 -15.02 2.73
C GLY A 117 -16.12 -15.52 1.50
N ARG A 118 -15.72 -15.08 0.29
CA ARG A 118 -16.39 -15.36 -0.99
C ARG A 118 -15.37 -15.43 -2.11
N THR A 119 -15.68 -16.19 -3.15
CA THR A 119 -14.83 -16.25 -4.35
C THR A 119 -14.94 -14.97 -5.19
N ILE A 120 -13.97 -14.73 -6.09
CA ILE A 120 -14.04 -13.63 -7.07
C ILE A 120 -15.32 -13.73 -7.92
N ASP A 121 -15.77 -14.95 -8.25
CA ASP A 121 -17.00 -15.18 -9.01
C ASP A 121 -18.28 -14.78 -8.23
N GLU A 122 -18.19 -14.67 -6.91
CA GLU A 122 -19.31 -14.31 -6.01
C GLU A 122 -19.19 -12.88 -5.45
N ILE A 123 -18.14 -12.14 -5.82
CA ILE A 123 -17.97 -10.75 -5.40
C ILE A 123 -19.15 -9.92 -5.88
N THR A 124 -19.53 -8.97 -5.03
CA THR A 124 -20.58 -7.98 -5.29
C THR A 124 -19.97 -6.59 -5.35
N SER A 125 -20.68 -5.65 -5.96
CA SER A 125 -20.33 -4.22 -5.91
C SER A 125 -20.19 -3.72 -4.46
N ASP A 126 -21.01 -4.25 -3.54
CA ASP A 126 -20.92 -3.95 -2.10
C ASP A 126 -19.60 -4.38 -1.47
N GLY A 127 -19.09 -5.57 -1.82
CA GLY A 127 -17.78 -6.03 -1.36
C GLY A 127 -16.65 -5.10 -1.83
N ILE A 128 -16.72 -4.60 -3.07
CA ILE A 128 -15.74 -3.63 -3.58
C ILE A 128 -15.86 -2.28 -2.87
N ILE A 129 -17.08 -1.82 -2.58
CA ILE A 129 -17.31 -0.60 -1.79
C ILE A 129 -16.71 -0.75 -0.38
N GLU A 130 -16.88 -1.90 0.27
CA GLU A 130 -16.30 -2.17 1.59
C GLU A 130 -14.77 -2.10 1.55
N LEU A 131 -14.13 -2.80 0.61
CA LEU A 131 -12.68 -2.79 0.44
C LEU A 131 -12.14 -1.39 0.13
N THR A 132 -12.83 -0.65 -0.74
CA THR A 132 -12.44 0.72 -1.10
C THR A 132 -12.59 1.66 0.09
N THR A 133 -13.59 1.45 0.95
CA THR A 133 -13.79 2.24 2.16
C THR A 133 -12.67 1.99 3.17
N LYS A 134 -12.34 0.72 3.45
CA LYS A 134 -11.21 0.34 4.31
C LYS A 134 -9.89 0.92 3.81
N TRP A 135 -9.64 0.85 2.50
CA TRP A 135 -8.47 1.48 1.88
C TRP A 135 -8.43 2.99 2.10
N LYS A 136 -9.55 3.69 1.87
CA LYS A 136 -9.64 5.14 2.02
C LYS A 136 -9.34 5.54 3.47
N GLU A 137 -9.94 4.85 4.43
CA GLU A 137 -9.69 5.06 5.86
C GLU A 137 -8.23 4.81 6.22
N ALA A 138 -7.64 3.72 5.74
CA ALA A 138 -6.24 3.38 6.00
C ALA A 138 -5.26 4.42 5.45
N VAL A 139 -5.48 4.90 4.22
CA VAL A 139 -4.64 5.94 3.61
C VAL A 139 -4.74 7.25 4.39
N ILE A 140 -5.96 7.67 4.75
CA ILE A 140 -6.18 8.90 5.51
C ILE A 140 -5.59 8.76 6.93
N GLU A 141 -5.71 7.61 7.59
CA GLU A 141 -5.11 7.36 8.91
C GLU A 141 -3.58 7.49 8.86
N LEU A 142 -2.93 6.94 7.83
CA LEU A 142 -1.48 7.07 7.64
C LEU A 142 -1.06 8.50 7.36
N ASP A 143 -1.76 9.20 6.47
CA ASP A 143 -1.46 10.60 6.15
C ASP A 143 -1.67 11.51 7.37
N ASN A 144 -2.71 11.28 8.16
CA ASN A 144 -2.95 12.02 9.40
C ASN A 144 -1.87 11.72 10.46
N THR A 145 -1.38 10.47 10.51
CA THR A 145 -0.26 10.11 11.40
C THR A 145 1.00 10.86 10.97
N LEU A 146 1.29 10.91 9.67
CA LEU A 146 2.43 11.63 9.11
C LEU A 146 2.32 13.15 9.36
N TYR A 147 1.13 13.71 9.18
CA TYR A 147 0.84 15.11 9.50
C TYR A 147 1.04 15.41 10.98
N SER A 148 0.55 14.53 11.87
CA SER A 148 0.73 14.68 13.31
C SER A 148 2.19 14.58 13.73
N ASP A 149 2.98 13.75 13.05
CA ASP A 149 4.40 13.63 13.30
C ASP A 149 5.15 14.87 12.80
N ALA A 150 4.84 15.36 11.60
CA ALA A 150 5.38 16.63 11.09
C ALA A 150 5.09 17.79 12.06
N LYS A 151 3.87 17.86 12.61
CA LYS A 151 3.48 18.92 13.56
C LYS A 151 4.37 18.97 14.80
N LYS A 152 4.95 17.85 15.25
CA LYS A 152 5.86 17.82 16.41
C LYS A 152 7.18 18.55 16.14
N GLU A 153 7.54 18.79 14.89
CA GLU A 153 8.72 19.57 14.55
C GLU A 153 8.49 21.08 14.70
N PHE A 154 7.24 21.52 14.86
CA PHE A 154 6.82 22.93 14.91
C PHE A 154 6.24 23.37 16.26
N VAL A 155 6.27 22.51 17.28
CA VAL A 155 5.80 22.87 18.63
C VAL A 155 6.87 23.66 19.41
N ASN A 156 6.47 24.43 20.42
CA ASN A 156 7.37 25.24 21.25
C ASN A 156 8.54 24.44 21.86
N THR A 157 8.34 23.15 22.17
CA THR A 157 9.41 22.28 22.68
C THR A 157 10.49 21.97 21.64
N ALA A 158 10.21 22.16 20.35
CA ALA A 158 11.19 22.07 19.27
C ALA A 158 12.02 23.36 19.11
N GLN A 159 11.66 24.43 19.83
CA GLN A 159 12.32 25.74 19.75
C GLN A 159 13.46 25.92 20.79
N THR A 160 13.81 24.89 21.56
CA THR A 160 14.77 24.94 22.69
C THR A 160 16.23 25.25 22.34
N GLY A 161 16.51 25.70 21.11
CA GLY A 161 17.84 26.14 20.65
C GLY A 161 17.82 27.36 19.72
N TYR A 162 16.69 28.06 19.64
CA TYR A 162 16.51 29.25 18.80
C TYR A 162 16.49 30.51 19.68
N GLY A 163 16.95 31.65 19.16
CA GLY A 163 17.01 32.90 19.91
C GLY A 163 17.97 32.88 21.11
N ILE A 164 19.16 32.26 20.96
CA ILE A 164 20.16 32.07 22.03
C ILE A 164 20.47 33.37 22.80
N ASP A 165 20.42 34.53 22.14
CA ASP A 165 20.71 35.85 22.71
C ASP A 165 19.49 36.80 22.73
N GLY A 166 18.28 36.27 22.50
CA GLY A 166 17.06 37.06 22.27
C GLY A 166 15.92 36.82 23.27
N ASP A 167 14.84 37.57 23.12
CA ASP A 167 13.58 37.32 23.82
C ASP A 167 12.72 36.28 23.07
N GLU A 168 11.51 35.99 23.57
CA GLU A 168 10.61 35.02 22.91
C GLU A 168 10.25 35.41 21.47
N GLU A 169 10.26 36.70 21.13
CA GLU A 169 9.98 37.16 19.76
C GLU A 169 11.15 36.85 18.84
N VAL A 170 12.40 37.12 19.27
CA VAL A 170 13.61 36.75 18.51
C VAL A 170 13.72 35.24 18.36
N LYS A 171 13.38 34.47 19.40
CA LYS A 171 13.34 33.00 19.35
C LYS A 171 12.30 32.48 18.35
N HIS A 172 11.13 33.10 18.27
CA HIS A 172 10.11 32.74 17.29
C HIS A 172 10.55 33.07 15.86
N GLN A 173 11.10 34.26 15.64
CA GLN A 173 11.59 34.70 14.33
C GLN A 173 12.76 33.81 13.84
N ASP A 174 13.72 33.51 14.69
CA ASP A 174 14.83 32.58 14.38
C ASP A 174 14.31 31.19 14.01
N PHE A 175 13.30 30.71 14.73
CA PHE A 175 12.67 29.43 14.44
C PHE A 175 11.99 29.43 13.07
N GLU A 176 11.20 30.45 12.77
CA GLU A 176 10.51 30.60 11.48
C GLU A 176 11.49 30.76 10.31
N GLN A 177 12.60 31.48 10.47
CA GLN A 177 13.61 31.62 9.42
C GLN A 177 14.27 30.29 9.04
N VAL A 178 14.41 29.36 9.98
CA VAL A 178 15.08 28.07 9.75
C VAL A 178 14.09 26.96 9.41
N ARG A 179 12.95 26.90 10.09
CA ARG A 179 11.96 25.83 9.97
C ARG A 179 10.79 26.20 9.06
N GLY A 180 10.57 27.49 8.81
CA GLY A 180 9.42 28.01 8.12
C GLY A 180 8.15 27.97 8.97
N ILE A 181 7.04 28.33 8.34
CA ILE A 181 5.69 28.25 8.90
C ILE A 181 5.12 26.88 8.55
N PHE A 182 4.55 26.19 9.54
CA PHE A 182 4.06 24.81 9.37
C PHE A 182 3.04 24.67 8.22
N GLU A 183 2.18 25.66 8.04
CA GLU A 183 1.14 25.71 7.03
C GLU A 183 1.68 25.92 5.61
N GLU A 184 2.85 26.54 5.49
CA GLU A 184 3.54 26.81 4.23
C GLU A 184 4.59 25.75 3.90
N ASN A 185 4.83 24.81 4.82
CA ASN A 185 5.79 23.75 4.62
C ASN A 185 5.36 22.81 3.47
N ASP A 186 6.26 22.62 2.50
CA ASP A 186 6.00 21.82 1.30
C ASP A 186 5.54 20.39 1.64
N PHE A 187 6.19 19.75 2.62
CA PHE A 187 5.83 18.39 3.03
C PHE A 187 4.42 18.33 3.62
N VAL A 188 4.06 19.30 4.47
CA VAL A 188 2.71 19.41 5.05
C VAL A 188 1.65 19.66 3.97
N CYS A 189 1.96 20.52 2.99
CA CYS A 189 1.10 20.78 1.85
C CYS A 189 0.90 19.52 0.99
N GLU A 190 1.95 18.76 0.72
CA GLU A 190 1.87 17.50 -0.04
C GLU A 190 1.02 16.44 0.67
N ILE A 191 1.09 16.34 2.01
CA ILE A 191 0.20 15.44 2.77
C ILE A 191 -1.26 15.83 2.57
N LYS A 192 -1.61 17.12 2.70
CA LYS A 192 -2.99 17.61 2.50
C LYS A 192 -3.49 17.35 1.08
N LYS A 193 -2.63 17.57 0.07
CA LYS A 193 -2.94 17.25 -1.33
C LYS A 193 -3.15 15.75 -1.53
N HIS A 194 -2.30 14.92 -0.93
CA HIS A 194 -2.39 13.46 -1.01
C HIS A 194 -3.71 12.95 -0.41
N ILE A 195 -4.09 13.41 0.79
CA ILE A 195 -5.38 13.11 1.44
C ILE A 195 -6.54 13.45 0.50
N THR A 196 -6.53 14.67 -0.06
CA THR A 196 -7.60 15.14 -0.96
C THR A 196 -7.71 14.25 -2.19
N LYS A 197 -6.59 13.98 -2.86
CA LYS A 197 -6.53 13.16 -4.08
C LYS A 197 -7.00 11.72 -3.81
N LYS A 198 -6.57 11.12 -2.70
CA LYS A 198 -6.93 9.74 -2.34
C LYS A 198 -8.39 9.63 -1.92
N THR A 199 -8.92 10.63 -1.23
CA THR A 199 -10.35 10.72 -0.90
C THR A 199 -11.19 10.75 -2.19
N GLN A 200 -10.85 11.63 -3.13
CA GLN A 200 -11.54 11.74 -4.42
C GLN A 200 -11.51 10.42 -5.21
N LEU A 201 -10.35 9.75 -5.23
CA LEU A 201 -10.19 8.47 -5.92
C LEU A 201 -11.06 7.37 -5.29
N GLY A 202 -11.13 7.30 -3.96
CA GLY A 202 -12.00 6.34 -3.27
C GLY A 202 -13.48 6.62 -3.51
N ASP A 203 -13.89 7.89 -3.45
CA ASP A 203 -15.28 8.29 -3.66
C ASP A 203 -15.72 8.05 -5.11
N GLU A 204 -14.83 8.28 -6.09
CA GLU A 204 -15.05 7.95 -7.50
C GLU A 204 -15.34 6.47 -7.70
N LEU A 205 -14.49 5.59 -7.16
CA LEU A 205 -14.64 4.15 -7.30
C LEU A 205 -15.90 3.66 -6.59
N ILE A 206 -16.19 4.15 -5.38
CA ILE A 206 -17.43 3.83 -4.66
C ILE A 206 -18.66 4.23 -5.50
N ASN A 207 -18.64 5.41 -6.11
CA ASN A 207 -19.75 5.88 -6.94
C ASN A 207 -19.91 5.05 -8.22
N ARG A 208 -18.81 4.58 -8.83
CA ARG A 208 -18.87 3.61 -9.93
C ARG A 208 -19.50 2.30 -9.50
N MET A 209 -19.09 1.74 -8.37
CA MET A 209 -19.64 0.49 -7.87
C MET A 209 -21.13 0.59 -7.52
N LYS A 210 -21.58 1.74 -6.99
CA LYS A 210 -23.02 1.98 -6.73
C LYS A 210 -23.89 1.92 -7.99
N LYS A 211 -23.34 2.22 -9.18
CA LYS A 211 -24.06 2.11 -10.46
C LYS A 211 -24.21 0.66 -10.93
N LEU A 212 -23.43 -0.26 -10.38
CA LEU A 212 -23.47 -1.69 -10.68
C LEU A 212 -24.34 -2.49 -9.69
N ARG A 213 -25.00 -1.81 -8.76
CA ARG A 213 -25.96 -2.42 -7.83
C ARG A 213 -27.28 -2.75 -8.52
#